data_AF-A0A6G2BK48-F1
#
_entry.id   AF-A0A6G2BK48-F1
#
_cell.length_a   1.000
_cell.length_b   1.000
_cell.length_c   1.000
_cell.angle_alpha   90.00
_cell.angle_beta   90.00
_cell.angle_gamma   90.00
#
_symmetry.space_group_name_H-M   'P 1'
#
loop_
_entity.id
_entity.type
_entity.pdbx_description
1 polymer ?
#
loop_
_entity_poly.entity_id
_entity_poly.type
_entity_poly.pdbx_seq_one_letter_code
_entity_poly.pdbx_strand_id
1 'polypeptide(L)'
;MGRLPGLLGVPRLLRHYGATAVGLPADDEMAFDAPEPRVRAACDALRRGRYAPAEELLAVTRAESDWATRADAARAFADTLLDSPGQLDDWCARKFRDRDLALVRAEAAVAQAWSVRTGARASEVSTEQFAGFHALLADAVPVLEEAVALNQGDPTPWVAVLRHDTGAAASRAEFEDHLANALAMDPHNWAVHARAVQFLAAKWYGSHEEMFAYAERVAAASPEGHQLRGLPVVALSELVLDERPAGDAATKYGPIGQDRVDAAIAAARALSAARPVGDPQLARVRNHLAWAMIRDGRPATEILDVFRAIGRHVTAFPWDYLDGLPTFLELRKGVRAQVARETPFFGGSVPSPETATAAVDAGGARRELALVPATATQVAKAVLLTGVTYRTAPLGNGITLVETAPSQEPDTRGRGRRRGLRRALLGEGGLERLAQSFTTGEPWPVLVVSRCVDRYGLVLVRDRKVLMSHFWQGPEGIPIQQEAAETAAALTSAFPKADERLVAAALRDPGTDRAPLDATLKALRLPALPAEYGEGYEILADMPKARVVAKRSLRAALRESLRDGPSDASRELPPLGL
;
A
#
# COMPACT_ATOMS: atom_id res chain seq x y z
N MET A 1 44.83 13.38 8.23
CA MET A 1 43.93 13.45 7.07
C MET A 1 42.50 13.21 7.55
N GLY A 2 41.78 14.30 7.83
CA GLY A 2 40.38 14.23 8.29
C GLY A 2 39.47 13.78 7.14
N ARG A 3 38.68 12.73 7.37
CA ARG A 3 37.65 12.28 6.44
C ARG A 3 36.58 13.37 6.37
N LEU A 4 36.43 14.04 5.24
CA LEU A 4 35.28 14.90 4.92
C LEU A 4 34.05 14.00 4.71
N PRO A 5 33.13 13.87 5.68
CA PRO A 5 32.03 12.90 5.59
C PRO A 5 30.97 13.30 4.55
N GLY A 6 30.94 14.57 4.12
CA GLY A 6 29.92 15.11 3.22
C GLY A 6 30.21 14.98 1.71
N LEU A 7 31.47 14.92 1.29
CA LEU A 7 31.85 15.06 -0.13
C LEU A 7 31.42 13.88 -1.02
N LEU A 8 31.24 12.69 -0.42
CA LEU A 8 30.80 11.49 -1.13
C LEU A 8 29.33 11.14 -0.86
N GLY A 9 28.57 11.94 -0.11
CA GLY A 9 27.18 11.64 0.23
C GLY A 9 26.27 11.54 -1.00
N VAL A 10 26.33 12.55 -1.89
CA VAL A 10 25.56 12.56 -3.15
C VAL A 10 26.02 11.47 -4.13
N PRO A 11 27.33 11.28 -4.39
CA PRO A 11 27.80 10.16 -5.21
C PRO A 11 27.39 8.77 -4.69
N ARG A 12 27.43 8.54 -3.37
CA ARG A 12 26.98 7.28 -2.76
C ARG A 12 25.49 7.07 -2.92
N LEU A 13 24.70 8.13 -2.68
CA LEU A 13 23.26 8.11 -2.92
C LEU A 13 22.96 7.70 -4.36
N LEU A 14 23.49 8.42 -5.35
CA LEU A 14 23.24 8.13 -6.77
C LEU A 14 23.64 6.70 -7.17
N ARG A 15 24.77 6.21 -6.63
CA ARG A 15 25.28 4.86 -6.92
C ARG A 15 24.43 3.75 -6.29
N HIS A 16 24.03 3.91 -5.04
CA HIS A 16 23.47 2.83 -4.22
C HIS A 16 21.94 2.88 -4.06
N TYR A 17 21.29 4.02 -4.35
CA TYR A 17 19.85 4.20 -4.13
C TYR A 17 19.00 3.16 -4.87
N GLY A 18 19.34 2.84 -6.11
CA GLY A 18 18.62 1.79 -6.87
C GLY A 18 18.68 0.41 -6.21
N ALA A 19 19.81 0.06 -5.57
CA ALA A 19 19.97 -1.22 -4.89
C ALA A 19 19.13 -1.32 -3.59
N THR A 20 18.78 -0.19 -2.98
CA THR A 20 17.89 -0.16 -1.80
C THR A 20 16.46 -0.57 -2.11
N ALA A 21 16.05 -0.50 -3.38
CA ALA A 21 14.70 -0.92 -3.82
C ALA A 21 14.52 -2.44 -3.84
N VAL A 22 15.61 -3.23 -3.78
CA VAL A 22 15.54 -4.68 -3.86
C VAL A 22 14.75 -5.22 -2.67
N GLY A 23 13.66 -5.95 -2.94
CA GLY A 23 12.78 -6.54 -1.93
C GLY A 23 11.64 -5.63 -1.45
N LEU A 24 11.51 -4.42 -1.97
CA LEU A 24 10.39 -3.51 -1.68
C LEU A 24 9.34 -3.57 -2.80
N PRO A 25 8.03 -3.60 -2.47
CA PRO A 25 6.97 -3.32 -3.44
C PRO A 25 7.01 -1.87 -3.89
N ALA A 26 6.51 -1.62 -5.10
CA ALA A 26 6.43 -0.27 -5.63
C ALA A 26 5.50 0.64 -4.81
N ASP A 27 5.76 1.95 -4.80
CA ASP A 27 4.94 2.94 -4.08
C ASP A 27 3.43 2.79 -4.41
N ASP A 28 3.08 2.50 -5.67
CA ASP A 28 1.70 2.32 -6.16
C ASP A 28 1.11 0.91 -5.92
N GLU A 29 1.93 -0.06 -5.53
CA GLU A 29 1.50 -1.39 -5.11
C GLU A 29 1.08 -1.40 -3.62
N MET A 30 1.41 -0.34 -2.87
CA MET A 30 1.09 -0.25 -1.45
C MET A 30 -0.42 -0.19 -1.22
N ALA A 31 -0.88 -1.03 -0.32
CA ALA A 31 -2.27 -1.20 0.02
C ALA A 31 -2.47 -0.64 1.43
N PHE A 32 -3.07 0.55 1.53
CA PHE A 32 -3.33 1.24 2.78
C PHE A 32 -4.62 0.74 3.42
N ASP A 33 -4.49 0.16 4.60
CA ASP A 33 -5.55 -0.48 5.39
C ASP A 33 -6.47 -1.38 4.56
N ALA A 34 -5.87 -1.99 3.53
CA ALA A 34 -6.59 -2.64 2.46
C ALA A 34 -7.32 -3.88 2.98
N PRO A 35 -8.66 -3.91 2.89
CA PRO A 35 -9.41 -5.08 3.31
C PRO A 35 -9.03 -6.30 2.47
N GLU A 36 -9.19 -7.47 3.07
CA GLU A 36 -9.11 -8.76 2.37
C GLU A 36 -10.00 -8.74 1.12
N PRO A 37 -9.63 -9.41 0.01
CA PRO A 37 -10.42 -9.42 -1.23
C PRO A 37 -11.92 -9.69 -1.05
N ARG A 38 -12.32 -10.58 -0.12
CA ARG A 38 -13.74 -10.86 0.17
C ARG A 38 -14.46 -9.65 0.78
N VAL A 39 -13.83 -9.00 1.76
CA VAL A 39 -14.36 -7.77 2.39
C VAL A 39 -14.43 -6.64 1.36
N ARG A 40 -13.38 -6.47 0.53
CA ARG A 40 -13.37 -5.47 -0.56
C ARG A 40 -14.52 -5.67 -1.54
N ALA A 41 -14.70 -6.90 -2.02
CA ALA A 41 -15.77 -7.22 -2.96
C ALA A 41 -17.17 -6.95 -2.36
N ALA A 42 -17.34 -7.21 -1.06
CA ALA A 42 -18.56 -6.88 -0.35
C ALA A 42 -18.75 -5.36 -0.18
N CYS A 43 -17.71 -4.59 0.14
CA CYS A 43 -17.77 -3.11 0.13
C CYS A 43 -18.18 -2.56 -1.25
N ASP A 44 -17.60 -3.09 -2.34
CA ASP A 44 -17.97 -2.69 -3.71
C ASP A 44 -19.42 -3.03 -4.05
N ALA A 45 -19.96 -4.12 -3.50
CA ALA A 45 -21.37 -4.46 -3.61
C ALA A 45 -22.27 -3.52 -2.79
N LEU A 46 -21.90 -3.26 -1.53
CA LEU A 46 -22.60 -2.34 -0.62
C LEU A 46 -22.80 -0.98 -1.27
N ARG A 47 -21.75 -0.38 -1.85
CA ARG A 47 -21.81 0.92 -2.53
C ARG A 47 -22.77 0.95 -3.71
N ARG A 48 -23.08 -0.20 -4.30
CA ARG A 48 -24.07 -0.35 -5.39
C ARG A 48 -25.47 -0.71 -4.86
N GLY A 49 -25.72 -0.57 -3.55
CA GLY A 49 -26.98 -0.93 -2.90
C GLY A 49 -27.25 -2.45 -2.85
N ARG A 50 -26.20 -3.28 -2.95
CA ARG A 50 -26.31 -4.75 -2.94
C ARG A 50 -25.77 -5.29 -1.62
N TYR A 51 -26.67 -5.58 -0.69
CA TYR A 51 -26.33 -6.00 0.68
C TYR A 51 -25.97 -7.48 0.84
N ALA A 52 -26.47 -8.36 -0.05
CA ALA A 52 -26.32 -9.81 0.09
C ALA A 52 -24.86 -10.29 0.28
N PRO A 53 -23.84 -9.77 -0.43
CA PRO A 53 -22.45 -10.19 -0.21
C PRO A 53 -21.90 -9.82 1.19
N ALA A 54 -22.31 -8.69 1.74
CA ALA A 54 -21.91 -8.29 3.09
C ALA A 54 -22.60 -9.16 4.16
N GLU A 55 -23.88 -9.45 3.96
CA GLU A 55 -24.65 -10.36 4.83
C GLU A 55 -24.05 -11.77 4.86
N GLU A 56 -23.72 -12.32 3.68
CA GLU A 56 -23.10 -13.63 3.55
C GLU A 56 -21.74 -13.67 4.27
N LEU A 57 -20.90 -12.65 4.07
CA LEU A 57 -19.58 -12.59 4.70
C LEU A 57 -19.67 -12.52 6.23
N LEU A 58 -20.56 -11.67 6.77
CA LEU A 58 -20.77 -11.58 8.21
C LEU A 58 -21.32 -12.91 8.76
N ALA A 59 -22.27 -13.54 8.07
CA ALA A 59 -22.82 -14.82 8.50
C ALA A 59 -21.77 -15.94 8.54
N VAL A 60 -20.93 -16.04 7.51
CA VAL A 60 -19.85 -17.04 7.42
C VAL A 60 -18.81 -16.82 8.50
N THR A 61 -18.27 -15.60 8.62
CA THR A 61 -17.24 -15.29 9.62
C THR A 61 -17.73 -15.53 11.06
N ARG A 62 -19.01 -15.26 11.34
CA ARG A 62 -19.63 -15.63 12.63
C ARG A 62 -19.71 -17.14 12.82
N ALA A 63 -20.16 -17.89 11.82
CA ALA A 63 -20.32 -19.33 11.92
C ALA A 63 -18.97 -20.05 12.14
N GLU A 64 -17.90 -19.51 11.55
CA GLU A 64 -16.53 -20.03 11.67
C GLU A 64 -15.78 -19.49 12.89
N SER A 65 -16.38 -18.54 13.64
CA SER A 65 -15.70 -17.80 14.72
C SER A 65 -14.42 -17.09 14.25
N ASP A 66 -14.39 -16.65 12.99
CA ASP A 66 -13.32 -15.82 12.43
C ASP A 66 -13.54 -14.36 12.84
N TRP A 67 -13.29 -14.09 14.13
CA TRP A 67 -13.51 -12.77 14.73
C TRP A 67 -12.62 -11.69 14.15
N ALA A 68 -11.43 -12.04 13.67
CA ALA A 68 -10.51 -11.10 13.04
C ALA A 68 -11.10 -10.56 11.73
N THR A 69 -11.48 -11.45 10.82
CA THR A 69 -12.08 -11.05 9.53
C THR A 69 -13.44 -10.40 9.75
N ARG A 70 -14.23 -10.86 10.73
CA ARG A 70 -15.53 -10.26 11.06
C ARG A 70 -15.39 -8.81 11.54
N ALA A 71 -14.43 -8.52 12.43
CA ALA A 71 -14.17 -7.17 12.91
C ALA A 71 -13.69 -6.25 11.78
N ASP A 72 -12.76 -6.74 10.95
CA ASP A 72 -12.26 -6.00 9.78
C ASP A 72 -13.39 -5.74 8.76
N ALA A 73 -14.29 -6.70 8.53
CA ALA A 73 -15.45 -6.55 7.67
C ALA A 73 -16.45 -5.53 8.22
N ALA A 74 -16.83 -5.65 9.50
CA ALA A 74 -17.80 -4.76 10.13
C ALA A 74 -17.34 -3.29 10.10
N ARG A 75 -16.05 -3.05 10.40
CA ARG A 75 -15.43 -1.73 10.29
C ARG A 75 -15.45 -1.22 8.84
N ALA A 76 -14.98 -2.01 7.89
CA ALA A 76 -14.93 -1.60 6.48
C ALA A 76 -16.33 -1.32 5.89
N PHE A 77 -17.35 -2.05 6.34
CA PHE A 77 -18.74 -1.82 5.95
C PHE A 77 -19.30 -0.55 6.59
N ALA A 78 -19.02 -0.31 7.86
CA ALA A 78 -19.39 0.93 8.54
C ALA A 78 -18.79 2.15 7.84
N ASP A 79 -17.48 2.14 7.59
CA ASP A 79 -16.79 3.24 6.89
C ASP A 79 -17.37 3.45 5.48
N THR A 80 -17.59 2.37 4.73
CA THR A 80 -18.20 2.42 3.39
C THR A 80 -19.61 3.04 3.39
N LEU A 81 -20.41 2.74 4.42
CA LEU A 81 -21.78 3.22 4.53
C LEU A 81 -21.86 4.67 5.00
N LEU A 82 -20.90 5.14 5.80
CA LEU A 82 -20.76 6.55 6.15
C LEU A 82 -20.49 7.42 4.92
N ASP A 83 -19.75 6.90 3.95
CA ASP A 83 -19.48 7.56 2.67
C ASP A 83 -20.63 7.44 1.65
N SER A 84 -21.66 6.65 1.95
CA SER A 84 -22.77 6.33 1.04
C SER A 84 -24.13 6.72 1.64
N PRO A 85 -24.52 8.01 1.58
CA PRO A 85 -25.71 8.52 2.26
C PRO A 85 -26.98 7.73 1.94
N GLY A 86 -27.73 7.37 2.98
CA GLY A 86 -29.02 6.65 2.88
C GLY A 86 -28.94 5.15 2.64
N GLN A 87 -27.74 4.57 2.36
CA GLN A 87 -27.61 3.13 2.16
C GLN A 87 -27.79 2.34 3.45
N LEU A 88 -27.28 2.84 4.58
CA LEU A 88 -27.49 2.21 5.88
C LEU A 88 -28.99 2.17 6.24
N ASP A 89 -29.71 3.25 5.97
CA ASP A 89 -31.17 3.32 6.21
C ASP A 89 -31.95 2.37 5.29
N ASP A 90 -31.60 2.30 4.00
CA ASP A 90 -32.21 1.33 3.07
C ASP A 90 -31.94 -0.12 3.48
N TRP A 91 -30.74 -0.43 3.97
CA TRP A 91 -30.44 -1.76 4.49
C TRP A 91 -31.26 -2.08 5.75
N CYS A 92 -31.35 -1.12 6.69
CA CYS A 92 -32.18 -1.24 7.90
C CYS A 92 -33.67 -1.44 7.58
N ALA A 93 -34.19 -0.75 6.56
CA ALA A 93 -35.58 -0.90 6.14
C ALA A 93 -35.90 -2.30 5.60
N ARG A 94 -34.91 -3.02 5.06
CA ARG A 94 -35.06 -4.37 4.50
C ARG A 94 -34.93 -5.48 5.54
N LYS A 95 -34.21 -5.24 6.64
CA LYS A 95 -33.96 -6.23 7.69
C LYS A 95 -34.10 -5.64 9.08
N PHE A 96 -35.27 -5.85 9.68
CA PHE A 96 -35.52 -5.45 11.06
C PHE A 96 -34.85 -6.41 12.05
N ARG A 97 -34.04 -5.87 12.98
CA ARG A 97 -33.37 -6.59 14.09
C ARG A 97 -32.47 -7.76 13.65
N ASP A 98 -31.82 -7.63 12.50
CA ASP A 98 -30.75 -8.55 12.09
C ASP A 98 -29.48 -8.31 12.93
N ARG A 99 -28.90 -9.37 13.48
CA ARG A 99 -27.76 -9.29 14.40
C ARG A 99 -26.47 -8.83 13.72
N ASP A 100 -26.26 -9.20 12.45
CA ASP A 100 -25.08 -8.76 11.68
C ASP A 100 -25.21 -7.29 11.30
N LEU A 101 -26.42 -6.85 10.94
CA LEU A 101 -26.69 -5.44 10.68
C LEU A 101 -26.56 -4.59 11.96
N ALA A 102 -27.00 -5.09 13.11
CA ALA A 102 -26.82 -4.39 14.39
C ALA A 102 -25.34 -4.14 14.71
N LEU A 103 -24.46 -5.10 14.41
CA LEU A 103 -23.00 -4.92 14.53
C LEU A 103 -22.49 -3.80 13.61
N VAL A 104 -22.87 -3.79 12.33
CA VAL A 104 -22.45 -2.75 11.37
C VAL A 104 -22.97 -1.37 11.80
N ARG A 105 -24.21 -1.29 12.30
CA ARG A 105 -24.79 -0.03 12.82
C ARG A 105 -24.01 0.49 14.03
N ALA A 106 -23.63 -0.38 14.95
CA ALA A 106 -22.85 0.00 16.12
C ALA A 106 -21.47 0.54 15.72
N GLU A 107 -20.76 -0.15 14.82
CA GLU A 107 -19.49 0.34 14.28
C GLU A 107 -19.65 1.68 13.55
N ALA A 108 -20.69 1.85 12.73
CA ALA A 108 -20.96 3.10 12.01
C ALA A 108 -21.28 4.26 12.96
N ALA A 109 -22.09 4.04 14.00
CA ALA A 109 -22.42 5.07 14.99
C ALA A 109 -21.17 5.56 15.74
N VAL A 110 -20.31 4.62 16.17
CA VAL A 110 -19.05 4.99 16.81
C VAL A 110 -18.11 5.67 15.80
N ALA A 111 -17.93 5.12 14.60
CA ALA A 111 -17.09 5.72 13.57
C ALA A 111 -17.54 7.16 13.20
N GLN A 112 -18.84 7.41 13.12
CA GLN A 112 -19.42 8.75 12.90
C GLN A 112 -19.05 9.72 14.01
N ALA A 113 -19.13 9.31 15.28
CA ALA A 113 -18.68 10.16 16.37
C ALA A 113 -17.18 10.51 16.21
N TRP A 114 -16.35 9.51 15.98
CA TRP A 114 -14.90 9.69 15.86
C TRP A 114 -14.48 10.51 14.62
N SER A 115 -15.29 10.53 13.54
CA SER A 115 -15.01 11.39 12.38
C SER A 115 -15.23 12.88 12.67
N VAL A 116 -16.19 13.23 13.54
CA VAL A 116 -16.43 14.62 13.99
C VAL A 116 -15.27 15.15 14.83
N ARG A 117 -14.71 14.31 15.71
CA ARG A 117 -13.54 14.67 16.54
C ARG A 117 -12.27 14.80 15.70
N THR A 118 -12.20 14.09 14.57
CA THR A 118 -10.98 13.81 13.80
C THR A 118 -9.92 13.04 14.62
N GLY A 119 -8.88 12.52 13.95
CA GLY A 119 -7.75 11.85 14.61
C GLY A 119 -6.83 12.78 15.41
N ALA A 120 -7.09 14.10 15.39
CA ALA A 120 -6.29 15.14 16.01
C ALA A 120 -6.26 15.05 17.55
N ARG A 121 -5.27 15.67 18.17
CA ARG A 121 -5.16 15.71 19.64
C ARG A 121 -6.31 16.53 20.23
N ALA A 122 -6.66 16.28 21.49
CA ALA A 122 -7.70 17.04 22.19
C ALA A 122 -7.46 18.57 22.18
N SER A 123 -6.20 19.01 22.15
CA SER A 123 -5.82 20.42 22.04
C SER A 123 -6.10 21.06 20.67
N GLU A 124 -6.45 20.27 19.66
CA GLU A 124 -6.62 20.67 18.25
C GLU A 124 -8.09 20.58 17.80
N VAL A 125 -9.01 20.22 18.71
CA VAL A 125 -10.44 20.02 18.44
C VAL A 125 -11.23 21.17 19.05
N SER A 126 -12.15 21.78 18.28
CA SER A 126 -12.97 22.89 18.77
C SER A 126 -13.98 22.45 19.84
N THR A 127 -14.45 23.38 20.67
CA THR A 127 -15.47 23.11 21.68
C THR A 127 -16.76 22.56 21.07
N GLU A 128 -17.16 23.06 19.90
CA GLU A 128 -18.35 22.59 19.15
C GLU A 128 -18.15 21.16 18.62
N GLN A 129 -16.95 20.83 18.11
CA GLN A 129 -16.62 19.48 17.68
C GLN A 129 -16.64 18.49 18.84
N PHE A 130 -16.15 18.90 20.03
CA PHE A 130 -16.25 18.08 21.25
C PHE A 130 -17.70 17.86 21.68
N ALA A 131 -18.52 18.90 21.67
CA ALA A 131 -19.94 18.77 22.02
C ALA A 131 -20.66 17.81 21.06
N GLY A 132 -20.43 17.95 19.75
CA GLY A 132 -20.97 17.04 18.74
C GLY A 132 -20.47 15.60 18.90
N PHE A 133 -19.19 15.41 19.19
CA PHE A 133 -18.59 14.10 19.47
C PHE A 133 -19.29 13.39 20.64
N HIS A 134 -19.40 14.06 21.79
CA HIS A 134 -20.02 13.46 22.97
C HIS A 134 -21.53 13.20 22.79
N ALA A 135 -22.24 14.07 22.06
CA ALA A 135 -23.65 13.83 21.72
C ALA A 135 -23.81 12.57 20.87
N LEU A 136 -22.99 12.40 19.82
CA LEU A 136 -23.03 11.20 18.97
C LEU A 136 -22.65 9.93 19.74
N LEU A 137 -21.71 10.00 20.67
CA LEU A 137 -21.41 8.84 21.54
C LEU A 137 -22.56 8.50 22.47
N ALA A 138 -23.28 9.49 23.01
CA ALA A 138 -24.48 9.23 23.80
C ALA A 138 -25.57 8.56 22.97
N ASP A 139 -25.77 9.02 21.72
CA ASP A 139 -26.74 8.44 20.77
C ASP A 139 -26.34 7.01 20.33
N ALA A 140 -25.05 6.68 20.35
CA ALA A 140 -24.55 5.35 19.99
C ALA A 140 -24.85 4.26 21.04
N VAL A 141 -25.06 4.63 22.32
CA VAL A 141 -25.28 3.68 23.43
C VAL A 141 -26.37 2.64 23.14
N PRO A 142 -27.62 3.02 22.80
CA PRO A 142 -28.68 2.03 22.54
C PRO A 142 -28.37 1.10 21.35
N VAL A 143 -27.60 1.57 20.36
CA VAL A 143 -27.20 0.75 19.20
C VAL A 143 -26.10 -0.25 19.59
N LEU A 144 -25.18 0.15 20.46
CA LEU A 144 -24.14 -0.72 21.04
C LEU A 144 -24.77 -1.81 21.91
N GLU A 145 -25.71 -1.44 22.79
CA GLU A 145 -26.44 -2.38 23.64
C GLU A 145 -27.23 -3.40 22.80
N GLU A 146 -27.91 -2.95 21.74
CA GLU A 146 -28.60 -3.83 20.79
C GLU A 146 -27.62 -4.80 20.11
N ALA A 147 -26.47 -4.31 19.63
CA ALA A 147 -25.47 -5.14 18.97
C ALA A 147 -24.90 -6.22 19.90
N VAL A 148 -24.57 -5.87 21.15
CA VAL A 148 -24.11 -6.83 22.17
C VAL A 148 -25.21 -7.84 22.51
N ALA A 149 -26.44 -7.38 22.74
CA ALA A 149 -27.56 -8.26 23.10
C ALA A 149 -27.88 -9.27 21.99
N LEU A 150 -27.80 -8.85 20.72
CA LEU A 150 -28.06 -9.71 19.56
C LEU A 150 -26.88 -10.62 19.21
N ASN A 151 -25.64 -10.30 19.59
CA ASN A 151 -24.43 -11.05 19.24
C ASN A 151 -23.74 -11.69 20.46
N GLN A 152 -24.51 -12.44 21.26
CA GLN A 152 -23.94 -13.21 22.38
C GLN A 152 -22.86 -14.20 21.92
N GLY A 153 -21.72 -14.20 22.62
CA GLY A 153 -20.56 -15.05 22.31
C GLY A 153 -19.63 -14.53 21.22
N ASP A 154 -19.94 -13.36 20.64
CA ASP A 154 -19.12 -12.69 19.63
C ASP A 154 -18.35 -11.52 20.29
N PRO A 155 -17.00 -11.50 20.25
CA PRO A 155 -16.21 -10.40 20.81
C PRO A 155 -16.29 -9.12 19.96
N THR A 156 -16.79 -9.19 18.72
CA THR A 156 -16.72 -8.06 17.76
C THR A 156 -17.47 -6.81 18.21
N PRO A 157 -18.73 -6.88 18.69
CA PRO A 157 -19.42 -5.70 19.21
C PRO A 157 -18.69 -5.03 20.38
N TRP A 158 -17.96 -5.80 21.19
CA TRP A 158 -17.18 -5.26 22.30
C TRP A 158 -16.00 -4.41 21.84
N VAL A 159 -15.47 -4.63 20.63
CA VAL A 159 -14.44 -3.75 20.06
C VAL A 159 -15.00 -2.33 19.84
N ALA A 160 -16.24 -2.23 19.36
CA ALA A 160 -16.96 -0.96 19.22
C ALA A 160 -17.26 -0.32 20.59
N VAL A 161 -17.68 -1.13 21.58
CA VAL A 161 -17.91 -0.67 22.97
C VAL A 161 -16.63 -0.10 23.58
N LEU A 162 -15.50 -0.80 23.52
CA LEU A 162 -14.23 -0.30 24.08
C LEU A 162 -13.74 0.97 23.37
N ARG A 163 -14.01 1.09 22.06
CA ARG A 163 -13.76 2.32 21.30
C ARG A 163 -14.68 3.46 21.75
N HIS A 164 -15.94 3.17 22.04
CA HIS A 164 -16.90 4.12 22.62
C HIS A 164 -16.47 4.55 24.01
N ASP A 165 -16.18 3.62 24.91
CA ASP A 165 -15.75 3.90 26.29
C ASP A 165 -14.56 4.86 26.36
N THR A 166 -13.58 4.65 25.46
CA THR A 166 -12.42 5.54 25.33
C THR A 166 -12.82 6.95 24.92
N GLY A 167 -13.78 7.12 24.02
CA GLY A 167 -14.26 8.43 23.59
C GLY A 167 -15.20 9.10 24.59
N ALA A 168 -16.03 8.30 25.27
CA ALA A 168 -17.07 8.74 26.17
C ALA A 168 -16.54 9.05 27.59
N ALA A 169 -15.26 8.76 27.84
CA ALA A 169 -14.65 8.83 29.17
C ALA A 169 -15.38 7.95 30.19
N ALA A 170 -15.68 6.70 29.80
CA ALA A 170 -16.21 5.70 30.72
C ALA A 170 -15.26 5.52 31.92
N SER A 171 -15.83 5.13 33.06
CA SER A 171 -15.00 4.87 34.24
C SER A 171 -14.06 3.69 34.00
N ARG A 172 -12.95 3.67 34.75
CA ARG A 172 -11.98 2.57 34.71
C ARG A 172 -12.64 1.21 34.93
N ALA A 173 -13.57 1.13 35.89
CA ALA A 173 -14.26 -0.11 36.23
C ALA A 173 -15.15 -0.61 35.07
N GLU A 174 -15.94 0.29 34.46
CA GLU A 174 -16.78 -0.07 33.31
C GLU A 174 -15.95 -0.56 32.13
N PHE A 175 -14.85 0.13 31.80
CA PHE A 175 -13.94 -0.29 30.73
C PHE A 175 -13.31 -1.67 31.03
N GLU A 176 -12.92 -1.93 32.27
CA GLU A 176 -12.34 -3.23 32.66
C GLU A 176 -13.36 -4.37 32.65
N ASP A 177 -14.63 -4.09 32.96
CA ASP A 177 -15.71 -5.06 32.87
C ASP A 177 -16.03 -5.41 31.40
N HIS A 178 -16.16 -4.41 30.52
CA HIS A 178 -16.28 -4.61 29.08
C HIS A 178 -15.04 -5.32 28.50
N LEU A 179 -13.87 -4.89 28.99
CA LEU A 179 -12.58 -5.58 29.06
C LEU A 179 -12.70 -7.11 29.11
N ALA A 180 -13.08 -7.54 30.30
CA ALA A 180 -13.13 -8.92 30.70
C ALA A 180 -14.19 -9.70 29.90
N ASN A 181 -15.33 -9.09 29.58
CA ASN A 181 -16.38 -9.73 28.78
C ASN A 181 -15.89 -10.09 27.38
N ALA A 182 -15.18 -9.18 26.70
CA ALA A 182 -14.63 -9.44 25.37
C ALA A 182 -13.57 -10.56 25.41
N LEU A 183 -12.65 -10.50 26.38
CA LEU A 183 -11.56 -11.47 26.52
C LEU A 183 -12.03 -12.85 27.00
N ALA A 184 -13.17 -12.93 27.70
CA ALA A 184 -13.79 -14.21 28.04
C ALA A 184 -14.28 -14.97 26.79
N MET A 185 -14.60 -14.26 25.71
CA MET A 185 -15.02 -14.84 24.43
C MET A 185 -13.84 -15.19 23.53
N ASP A 186 -12.85 -14.30 23.45
CA ASP A 186 -11.62 -14.50 22.66
C ASP A 186 -10.40 -13.90 23.40
N PRO A 187 -9.68 -14.71 24.21
CA PRO A 187 -8.53 -14.25 24.98
C PRO A 187 -7.34 -13.77 24.14
N HIS A 188 -7.35 -14.02 22.83
CA HIS A 188 -6.26 -13.65 21.93
C HIS A 188 -6.69 -12.61 20.87
N ASN A 189 -7.82 -11.93 21.11
CA ASN A 189 -8.35 -10.94 20.20
C ASN A 189 -7.44 -9.70 20.10
N TRP A 190 -6.83 -9.50 18.92
CA TRP A 190 -5.93 -8.37 18.68
C TRP A 190 -6.60 -7.01 18.89
N ALA A 191 -7.80 -6.82 18.34
CA ALA A 191 -8.47 -5.53 18.35
C ALA A 191 -8.84 -5.11 19.78
N VAL A 192 -9.34 -6.04 20.58
CA VAL A 192 -9.64 -5.84 22.01
C VAL A 192 -8.38 -5.42 22.78
N HIS A 193 -7.27 -6.16 22.63
CA HIS A 193 -6.02 -5.80 23.32
C HIS A 193 -5.45 -4.46 22.85
N ALA A 194 -5.53 -4.14 21.56
CA ALA A 194 -5.09 -2.85 21.04
C ALA A 194 -5.91 -1.69 21.63
N ARG A 195 -7.22 -1.86 21.85
CA ARG A 195 -8.06 -0.87 22.55
C ARG A 195 -7.65 -0.68 24.01
N ALA A 196 -7.33 -1.78 24.70
CA ALA A 196 -6.83 -1.68 26.08
C ALA A 196 -5.50 -0.93 26.17
N VAL A 197 -4.56 -1.20 25.26
CA VAL A 197 -3.29 -0.45 25.17
C VAL A 197 -3.56 1.04 24.97
N GLN A 198 -4.45 1.40 24.05
CA GLN A 198 -4.80 2.81 23.80
C GLN A 198 -5.45 3.47 25.02
N PHE A 199 -6.43 2.83 25.65
CA PHE A 199 -7.13 3.37 26.83
C PHE A 199 -6.18 3.63 28.01
N LEU A 200 -5.18 2.76 28.18
CA LEU A 200 -4.15 2.86 29.22
C LEU A 200 -3.04 3.87 28.89
N ALA A 201 -2.97 4.41 27.68
CA ALA A 201 -1.96 5.40 27.33
C ALA A 201 -2.13 6.69 28.16
N ALA A 202 -1.01 7.39 28.43
CA ALA A 202 -1.00 8.61 29.25
C ALA A 202 -1.90 9.74 28.73
N LYS A 203 -2.05 9.86 27.40
CA LYS A 203 -2.97 10.81 26.76
C LYS A 203 -4.46 10.51 26.98
N TRP A 204 -4.79 9.35 27.55
CA TRP A 204 -6.15 8.90 27.84
C TRP A 204 -6.32 8.76 29.36
N TYR A 205 -6.56 7.55 29.87
CA TYR A 205 -7.01 7.34 31.26
C TYR A 205 -6.02 6.53 32.10
N GLY A 206 -4.80 6.33 31.62
CA GLY A 206 -3.75 5.61 32.34
C GLY A 206 -2.41 6.34 32.32
N SER A 207 -1.34 5.57 32.41
CA SER A 207 0.05 6.00 32.35
C SER A 207 0.84 5.16 31.35
N HIS A 208 1.98 5.67 30.88
CA HIS A 208 2.84 4.87 29.99
C HIS A 208 3.28 3.56 30.66
N GLU A 209 3.52 3.57 31.97
CA GLU A 209 3.88 2.41 32.76
C GLU A 209 2.78 1.35 32.78
N GLU A 210 1.53 1.75 33.03
CA GLU A 210 0.38 0.84 32.99
C GLU A 210 0.15 0.26 31.59
N MET A 211 0.25 1.11 30.56
CA MET A 211 0.13 0.70 29.17
C MET A 211 1.19 -0.35 28.79
N PHE A 212 2.46 -0.08 29.09
CA PHE A 212 3.55 -1.01 28.82
C PHE A 212 3.42 -2.29 29.65
N ALA A 213 3.09 -2.19 30.94
CA ALA A 213 2.91 -3.35 31.79
C ALA A 213 1.77 -4.24 31.29
N TYR A 214 0.68 -3.67 30.77
CA TYR A 214 -0.39 -4.43 30.13
C TYR A 214 0.12 -5.15 28.87
N ALA A 215 0.77 -4.41 27.95
CA ALA A 215 1.26 -4.96 26.69
C ALA A 215 2.28 -6.10 26.91
N GLU A 216 3.19 -5.95 27.86
CA GLU A 216 4.19 -6.96 28.22
C GLU A 216 3.56 -8.21 28.83
N ARG A 217 2.57 -8.06 29.73
CA ARG A 217 1.85 -9.20 30.30
C ARG A 217 1.12 -10.00 29.23
N VAL A 218 0.40 -9.33 28.32
CA VAL A 218 -0.32 -10.00 27.23
C VAL A 218 0.65 -10.68 26.28
N ALA A 219 1.75 -10.02 25.91
CA ALA A 219 2.78 -10.62 25.07
C ALA A 219 3.41 -11.87 25.72
N ALA A 220 3.70 -11.83 27.02
CA ALA A 220 4.26 -12.96 27.75
C ALA A 220 3.28 -14.15 27.86
N ALA A 221 1.98 -13.86 28.03
CA ALA A 221 0.93 -14.88 28.11
C ALA A 221 0.52 -15.46 26.75
N SER A 222 0.91 -14.83 25.64
CA SER A 222 0.52 -15.25 24.29
C SER A 222 1.35 -16.44 23.78
N PRO A 223 0.79 -17.34 22.95
CA PRO A 223 1.54 -18.43 22.31
C PRO A 223 2.77 -17.95 21.55
N GLU A 224 3.79 -18.80 21.43
CA GLU A 224 4.97 -18.50 20.62
C GLU A 224 4.59 -18.20 19.15
N GLY A 225 5.19 -17.16 18.57
CA GLY A 225 4.88 -16.72 17.21
C GLY A 225 3.53 -16.01 17.03
N HIS A 226 2.71 -15.86 18.08
CA HIS A 226 1.43 -15.14 18.00
C HIS A 226 1.63 -13.63 17.85
N GLN A 227 0.78 -12.96 17.07
CA GLN A 227 0.89 -11.51 16.78
C GLN A 227 0.86 -10.64 18.04
N LEU A 228 0.13 -11.05 19.09
CA LEU A 228 0.05 -10.33 20.36
C LEU A 228 1.39 -10.19 21.09
N ARG A 229 2.40 -11.02 20.74
CA ARG A 229 3.77 -10.83 21.23
C ARG A 229 4.37 -9.50 20.76
N GLY A 230 3.80 -8.88 19.73
CA GLY A 230 4.15 -7.55 19.25
C GLY A 230 3.46 -6.38 19.98
N LEU A 231 2.56 -6.61 20.94
CA LEU A 231 1.89 -5.50 21.65
C LEU A 231 2.85 -4.48 22.31
N PRO A 232 4.01 -4.86 22.87
CA PRO A 232 4.95 -3.89 23.41
C PRO A 232 5.43 -2.86 22.38
N VAL A 233 5.56 -3.23 21.09
CA VAL A 233 5.91 -2.25 20.05
C VAL A 233 4.73 -1.36 19.67
N VAL A 234 3.49 -1.82 19.87
CA VAL A 234 2.29 -0.99 19.75
C VAL A 234 2.26 0.05 20.87
N ALA A 235 2.49 -0.36 22.13
CA ALA A 235 2.61 0.56 23.27
C ALA A 235 3.75 1.58 23.06
N LEU A 236 4.90 1.12 22.55
CA LEU A 236 6.01 2.01 22.21
C LEU A 236 5.62 3.03 21.14
N SER A 237 4.86 2.61 20.12
CA SER A 237 4.39 3.53 19.08
C SER A 237 3.50 4.64 19.65
N GLU A 238 2.60 4.31 20.60
CA GLU A 238 1.74 5.27 21.30
C GLU A 238 2.56 6.25 22.15
N LEU A 239 3.60 5.77 22.84
CA LEU A 239 4.53 6.60 23.61
C LEU A 239 5.24 7.63 22.71
N VAL A 240 5.87 7.17 21.62
CA VAL A 240 6.66 8.07 20.74
C VAL A 240 5.83 8.98 19.85
N LEU A 241 4.51 8.73 19.76
CA LEU A 241 3.53 9.64 19.17
C LEU A 241 3.17 10.79 20.11
N ASP A 242 3.17 10.55 21.42
CA ASP A 242 2.81 11.56 22.42
C ASP A 242 3.97 12.53 22.69
N GLU A 243 5.19 11.99 22.77
CA GLU A 243 6.41 12.75 23.08
C GLU A 243 6.88 13.64 21.91
N ARG A 244 6.83 14.96 22.14
CA ARG A 244 7.49 15.94 21.26
C ARG A 244 9.01 15.71 21.30
N PRO A 245 9.75 15.92 20.20
CA PRO A 245 11.23 15.80 20.15
C PRO A 245 12.04 16.76 21.06
N ALA A 246 11.43 17.38 22.07
CA ALA A 246 12.00 18.51 22.82
C ALA A 246 12.70 18.11 24.14
N GLY A 247 12.86 16.82 24.43
CA GLY A 247 13.54 16.32 25.65
C GLY A 247 15.00 15.93 25.40
N ASP A 248 15.80 15.91 26.48
CA ASP A 248 17.15 15.35 26.47
C ASP A 248 17.10 13.84 26.16
N ALA A 249 18.09 13.31 25.41
CA ALA A 249 18.10 11.91 24.98
C ALA A 249 18.07 10.93 26.16
N ALA A 250 18.59 11.35 27.32
CA ALA A 250 18.61 10.56 28.57
C ALA A 250 17.23 10.38 29.20
N THR A 251 16.26 11.26 28.94
CA THR A 251 14.89 11.19 29.48
C THR A 251 13.86 10.82 28.42
N LYS A 252 14.31 10.44 27.22
CA LYS A 252 13.46 10.24 26.04
C LYS A 252 12.28 9.30 26.28
N TYR A 253 12.43 8.28 27.11
CA TYR A 253 11.38 7.29 27.40
C TYR A 253 10.89 7.33 28.85
N GLY A 254 11.27 8.39 29.58
CA GLY A 254 10.96 8.60 30.99
C GLY A 254 11.02 7.31 31.82
N PRO A 255 9.90 6.93 32.48
CA PRO A 255 9.83 5.79 33.40
C PRO A 255 9.90 4.41 32.73
N ILE A 256 9.71 4.33 31.41
CA ILE A 256 9.85 3.06 30.68
C ILE A 256 11.33 2.67 30.54
N GLY A 257 12.19 3.66 30.31
CA GLY A 257 13.63 3.46 30.14
C GLY A 257 14.01 2.77 28.83
N GLN A 258 15.26 2.96 28.42
CA GLN A 258 15.77 2.44 27.13
C GLN A 258 15.76 0.90 27.07
N ASP A 259 16.05 0.21 28.16
CA ASP A 259 16.16 -1.26 28.16
C ASP A 259 14.85 -1.96 27.77
N ARG A 260 13.70 -1.44 28.21
CA ARG A 260 12.38 -1.98 27.83
C ARG A 260 12.03 -1.65 26.39
N VAL A 261 12.44 -0.48 25.89
CA VAL A 261 12.31 -0.10 24.48
C VAL A 261 13.12 -1.02 23.58
N ASP A 262 14.38 -1.27 23.93
CA ASP A 262 15.27 -2.20 23.24
C ASP A 262 14.69 -3.62 23.22
N ALA A 263 14.16 -4.09 24.34
CA ALA A 263 13.50 -5.39 24.44
C ALA A 263 12.24 -5.47 23.54
N ALA A 264 11.39 -4.44 23.53
CA ALA A 264 10.20 -4.40 22.69
C ALA A 264 10.54 -4.42 21.20
N ILE A 265 11.52 -3.62 20.77
CA ILE A 265 12.00 -3.59 19.38
C ILE A 265 12.62 -4.94 18.99
N ALA A 266 13.48 -5.52 19.86
CA ALA A 266 14.12 -6.79 19.59
C ALA A 266 13.10 -7.94 19.45
N ALA A 267 12.12 -8.01 20.36
CA ALA A 267 11.06 -9.02 20.30
C ALA A 267 10.20 -8.89 19.03
N ALA A 268 9.80 -7.67 18.66
CA ALA A 268 9.02 -7.43 17.45
C ALA A 268 9.82 -7.71 16.17
N ARG A 269 11.13 -7.43 16.14
CA ARG A 269 12.02 -7.81 15.03
C ARG A 269 12.14 -9.32 14.89
N ALA A 270 12.35 -10.05 15.99
CA ALA A 270 12.42 -11.50 15.99
C ALA A 270 11.10 -12.13 15.50
N LEU A 271 9.95 -11.61 15.97
CA LEU A 271 8.63 -12.02 15.51
C LEU A 271 8.44 -11.74 14.00
N SER A 272 8.87 -10.57 13.52
CA SER A 272 8.82 -10.21 12.10
C SER A 272 9.64 -11.14 11.22
N ALA A 273 10.85 -11.50 11.66
CA ALA A 273 11.75 -12.39 10.94
C ALA A 273 11.28 -13.85 10.91
N ALA A 274 10.52 -14.28 11.93
CA ALA A 274 9.96 -15.63 12.00
C ALA A 274 8.75 -15.85 11.07
N ARG A 275 8.26 -14.81 10.40
CA ARG A 275 7.05 -14.85 9.56
C ARG A 275 7.37 -14.48 8.11
N PRO A 276 6.59 -15.00 7.14
CA PRO A 276 6.77 -14.62 5.74
C PRO A 276 6.72 -13.11 5.51
N VAL A 277 7.51 -12.62 4.55
CA VAL A 277 7.40 -11.25 4.04
C VAL A 277 5.97 -11.00 3.57
N GLY A 278 5.39 -9.86 3.92
CA GLY A 278 4.04 -9.49 3.51
C GLY A 278 2.91 -10.28 4.18
N ASP A 279 3.18 -11.03 5.25
CA ASP A 279 2.13 -11.65 6.09
C ASP A 279 1.11 -10.61 6.59
N PRO A 280 -0.17 -10.67 6.15
CA PRO A 280 -1.19 -9.72 6.56
C PRO A 280 -1.47 -9.71 8.06
N GLN A 281 -1.37 -10.86 8.73
CA GLN A 281 -1.62 -10.97 10.18
C GLN A 281 -0.59 -10.20 10.99
N LEU A 282 0.64 -10.07 10.47
CA LEU A 282 1.71 -9.34 11.15
C LEU A 282 1.88 -7.90 10.63
N ALA A 283 1.07 -7.47 9.67
CA ALA A 283 1.16 -6.14 9.10
C ALA A 283 1.07 -5.05 10.17
N ARG A 284 0.12 -5.17 11.10
CA ARG A 284 -0.06 -4.20 12.21
C ARG A 284 1.21 -4.06 13.04
N VAL A 285 1.78 -5.17 13.52
CA VAL A 285 3.04 -5.16 14.30
C VAL A 285 4.19 -4.55 13.50
N ARG A 286 4.34 -4.90 12.22
CA ARG A 286 5.45 -4.42 11.38
C ARG A 286 5.39 -2.93 11.10
N ASN A 287 4.20 -2.36 10.91
CA ASN A 287 4.02 -0.92 10.72
C ASN A 287 4.35 -0.15 12.02
N HIS A 288 3.88 -0.61 13.18
CA HIS A 288 4.27 -0.04 14.48
C HIS A 288 5.78 -0.17 14.74
N LEU A 289 6.39 -1.30 14.37
CA LEU A 289 7.83 -1.52 14.48
C LEU A 289 8.64 -0.54 13.62
N ALA A 290 8.25 -0.34 12.36
CA ALA A 290 8.94 0.61 11.49
C ALA A 290 8.93 2.02 12.10
N TRP A 291 7.76 2.49 12.54
CA TRP A 291 7.63 3.78 13.20
C TRP A 291 8.46 3.88 14.48
N ALA A 292 8.36 2.90 15.37
CA ALA A 292 9.11 2.86 16.62
C ALA A 292 10.62 2.91 16.39
N MET A 293 11.14 2.12 15.43
CA MET A 293 12.57 2.10 15.11
C MET A 293 13.07 3.41 14.49
N ILE A 294 12.25 4.07 13.65
CA ILE A 294 12.56 5.39 13.09
C ILE A 294 12.66 6.43 14.22
N ARG A 295 11.68 6.44 15.14
CA ARG A 295 11.66 7.39 16.26
C ARG A 295 12.75 7.11 17.27
N ASP A 296 13.11 5.84 17.46
CA ASP A 296 14.22 5.45 18.32
C ASP A 296 15.58 5.84 17.72
N GLY A 297 15.72 5.82 16.40
CA GLY A 297 16.96 6.13 15.69
C GLY A 297 17.80 4.88 15.43
N ARG A 298 17.16 3.74 15.20
CA ARG A 298 17.84 2.47 14.87
C ARG A 298 18.57 2.56 13.53
N PRO A 299 19.57 1.70 13.28
CA PRO A 299 20.31 1.72 12.02
C PRO A 299 19.39 1.60 10.80
N ALA A 300 19.57 2.47 9.81
CA ALA A 300 18.69 2.56 8.64
C ALA A 300 18.60 1.25 7.84
N THR A 301 19.65 0.43 7.85
CA THR A 301 19.67 -0.90 7.24
C THR A 301 18.67 -1.85 7.89
N GLU A 302 18.54 -1.82 9.21
CA GLU A 302 17.58 -2.67 9.93
C GLU A 302 16.15 -2.21 9.71
N ILE A 303 15.93 -0.89 9.65
CA ILE A 303 14.63 -0.30 9.33
C ILE A 303 14.20 -0.67 7.90
N LEU A 304 15.15 -0.66 6.95
CA LEU A 304 14.90 -1.08 5.57
C LEU A 304 14.41 -2.54 5.50
N ASP A 305 14.95 -3.43 6.33
CA ASP A 305 14.50 -4.83 6.38
C ASP A 305 13.08 -4.95 6.95
N VAL A 306 12.67 -4.09 7.88
CA VAL A 306 11.28 -4.00 8.33
C VAL A 306 10.37 -3.52 7.20
N PHE A 307 10.75 -2.48 6.44
CA PHE A 307 9.98 -2.04 5.27
C PHE A 307 9.84 -3.12 4.20
N ARG A 308 10.88 -3.93 3.97
CA ARG A 308 10.80 -5.12 3.11
C ARG A 308 9.82 -6.14 3.67
N ALA A 309 9.88 -6.41 4.97
CA ALA A 309 9.00 -7.38 5.64
C ALA A 309 7.52 -6.95 5.67
N ILE A 310 7.22 -5.65 5.75
CA ILE A 310 5.86 -5.10 5.62
C ILE A 310 5.22 -5.54 4.30
N GLY A 311 6.01 -5.63 3.24
CA GLY A 311 5.49 -5.88 1.90
C GLY A 311 4.53 -4.76 1.51
N ARG A 312 3.36 -5.13 0.98
CA ARG A 312 2.35 -4.17 0.50
C ARG A 312 1.37 -3.70 1.58
N HIS A 313 1.42 -4.27 2.78
CA HIS A 313 0.37 -4.11 3.79
C HIS A 313 0.68 -2.93 4.72
N VAL A 314 0.30 -1.72 4.31
CA VAL A 314 0.37 -0.54 5.16
C VAL A 314 -0.90 -0.47 5.99
N THR A 315 -0.80 -0.20 7.29
CA THR A 315 -1.97 -0.13 8.18
C THR A 315 -2.29 1.30 8.55
N ALA A 316 -3.56 1.62 8.81
CA ALA A 316 -4.03 2.93 9.26
C ALA A 316 -3.18 3.45 10.42
N PHE A 317 -3.08 2.68 11.49
CA PHE A 317 -2.20 3.00 12.62
C PHE A 317 -0.81 2.35 12.44
N PRO A 318 0.29 3.07 12.73
CA PRO A 318 0.35 4.40 13.35
C PRO A 318 0.27 5.59 12.36
N TRP A 319 0.17 5.35 11.06
CA TRP A 319 0.40 6.39 10.04
C TRP A 319 -0.70 7.44 9.95
N ASP A 320 -1.95 7.15 10.31
CA ASP A 320 -3.06 8.12 10.33
C ASP A 320 -2.81 9.31 11.26
N TYR A 321 -1.96 9.14 12.27
CA TYR A 321 -1.50 10.27 13.09
C TYR A 321 -0.58 11.24 12.35
N LEU A 322 -0.08 10.83 11.19
CA LEU A 322 0.97 11.47 10.42
C LEU A 322 0.58 11.54 8.94
N ASP A 323 -0.68 11.78 8.58
CA ASP A 323 -1.11 11.88 7.16
C ASP A 323 -1.08 10.56 6.36
N GLY A 324 -1.05 9.41 7.03
CA GLY A 324 -1.30 8.09 6.42
C GLY A 324 -0.21 7.61 5.45
N LEU A 325 -0.65 7.06 4.30
CA LEU A 325 0.24 6.48 3.28
C LEU A 325 1.32 7.45 2.77
N PRO A 326 1.05 8.74 2.47
CA PRO A 326 2.07 9.72 2.13
C PRO A 326 3.30 9.70 3.05
N THR A 327 3.11 9.80 4.36
CA THR A 327 4.23 9.80 5.32
C THR A 327 4.93 8.45 5.40
N PHE A 328 4.20 7.34 5.31
CA PHE A 328 4.82 6.03 5.20
C PHE A 328 5.81 5.98 4.02
N LEU A 329 5.39 6.46 2.84
CA LEU A 329 6.21 6.47 1.63
C LEU A 329 7.40 7.44 1.75
N GLU A 330 7.20 8.62 2.35
CA GLU A 330 8.28 9.57 2.61
C GLU A 330 9.35 9.01 3.55
N LEU A 331 8.94 8.41 4.67
CA LEU A 331 9.86 7.80 5.62
C LEU A 331 10.60 6.61 5.01
N ARG A 332 9.91 5.78 4.20
CA ARG A 332 10.53 4.70 3.42
C ARG A 332 11.61 5.23 2.47
N LYS A 333 11.33 6.32 1.75
CA LYS A 333 12.30 7.01 0.87
C LYS A 333 13.47 7.57 1.66
N GLY A 334 13.21 8.19 2.81
CA GLY A 334 14.22 8.73 3.72
C GLY A 334 15.20 7.66 4.21
N VAL A 335 14.67 6.53 4.70
CA VAL A 335 15.47 5.38 5.13
C VAL A 335 16.32 4.81 3.99
N ARG A 336 15.73 4.64 2.80
CA ARG A 336 16.48 4.22 1.60
C ARG A 336 17.63 5.18 1.27
N ALA A 337 17.38 6.48 1.30
CA ALA A 337 18.39 7.49 1.04
C ALA A 337 19.52 7.45 2.09
N GLN A 338 19.19 7.22 3.36
CA GLN A 338 20.16 7.07 4.44
C GLN A 338 21.04 5.83 4.23
N VAL A 339 20.45 4.66 3.96
CA VAL A 339 21.21 3.43 3.65
C VAL A 339 22.17 3.64 2.48
N ALA A 340 21.70 4.29 1.42
CA ALA A 340 22.53 4.56 0.25
C ALA A 340 23.71 5.51 0.57
N ARG A 341 23.51 6.53 1.40
CA ARG A 341 24.56 7.47 1.84
C ARG A 341 25.60 6.82 2.77
N GLU A 342 25.14 5.92 3.64
CA GLU A 342 25.98 5.19 4.59
C GLU A 342 26.77 4.05 3.91
N THR A 343 26.29 3.53 2.78
CA THR A 343 26.99 2.50 2.01
C THR A 343 28.32 3.04 1.44
N PRO A 344 29.47 2.38 1.70
CA PRO A 344 30.76 2.82 1.19
C PRO A 344 30.80 2.87 -0.34
N PHE A 345 31.27 3.99 -0.90
CA PHE A 345 31.34 4.19 -2.35
C PHE A 345 32.20 3.12 -3.04
N PHE A 346 33.36 2.78 -2.49
CA PHE A 346 34.22 1.71 -3.01
C PHE A 346 34.03 0.43 -2.19
N GLY A 347 33.76 -0.69 -2.86
CA GLY A 347 33.62 -2.00 -2.23
C GLY A 347 32.35 -2.21 -1.39
N GLY A 348 31.52 -1.18 -1.18
CA GLY A 348 30.25 -1.30 -0.47
C GLY A 348 29.14 -1.87 -1.36
N SER A 349 28.29 -2.68 -0.74
CA SER A 349 27.06 -3.20 -1.34
C SER A 349 25.91 -3.04 -0.35
N VAL A 350 24.74 -2.65 -0.85
CA VAL A 350 23.52 -2.67 -0.05
C VAL A 350 23.18 -4.13 0.26
N PRO A 351 22.94 -4.50 1.53
CA PRO A 351 22.53 -5.85 1.90
C PRO A 351 21.30 -6.28 1.11
N SER A 352 21.42 -7.44 0.45
CA SER A 352 20.27 -8.09 -0.17
C SER A 352 19.43 -8.76 0.91
N PRO A 353 18.09 -8.80 0.77
CA PRO A 353 17.24 -9.49 1.73
C PRO A 353 17.69 -10.96 1.88
N GLU A 354 17.86 -11.42 3.13
CA GLU A 354 18.35 -12.77 3.45
C GLU A 354 17.44 -13.87 2.89
N THR A 355 16.15 -13.59 2.83
CA THR A 355 15.19 -14.41 2.11
C THR A 355 15.02 -13.81 0.72
N ALA A 356 15.70 -14.39 -0.28
CA ALA A 356 15.37 -14.11 -1.67
C ALA A 356 13.85 -14.28 -1.81
N THR A 357 13.17 -13.23 -2.26
CA THR A 357 11.76 -13.25 -2.62
C THR A 357 11.52 -14.45 -3.52
N ALA A 358 11.10 -15.58 -2.92
CA ALA A 358 10.18 -16.45 -3.61
C ALA A 358 9.05 -15.52 -4.03
N ALA A 359 8.62 -15.61 -5.28
CA ALA A 359 7.46 -14.91 -5.77
C ALA A 359 6.23 -15.38 -4.97
N VAL A 360 6.11 -14.93 -3.72
CA VAL A 360 4.96 -15.13 -2.85
C VAL A 360 3.99 -14.00 -3.16
N ASP A 361 3.56 -14.02 -4.42
CA ASP A 361 2.17 -14.11 -4.80
C ASP A 361 2.15 -14.15 -6.33
N ALA A 362 1.85 -15.33 -6.88
CA ALA A 362 1.51 -15.47 -8.29
C ALA A 362 0.21 -14.68 -8.66
N GLY A 363 -0.44 -14.02 -7.69
CA GLY A 363 -1.56 -13.11 -7.89
C GLY A 363 -1.21 -11.62 -7.79
N GLY A 364 -0.01 -11.23 -7.32
CA GLY A 364 0.29 -9.84 -6.93
C GLY A 364 1.28 -9.07 -7.80
N ALA A 365 2.04 -9.75 -8.68
CA ALA A 365 3.06 -9.06 -9.48
C ALA A 365 2.42 -8.07 -10.47
N ARG A 366 2.88 -6.81 -10.46
CA ARG A 366 2.47 -5.75 -11.39
C ARG A 366 2.55 -6.22 -12.84
N ARG A 367 1.42 -6.14 -13.53
CA ARG A 367 1.23 -6.50 -14.94
C ARG A 367 1.17 -5.21 -15.72
N GLU A 368 2.19 -4.89 -16.49
CA GLU A 368 2.27 -3.65 -17.25
C GLU A 368 2.20 -3.91 -18.75
N LEU A 369 1.49 -3.03 -19.45
CA LEU A 369 1.43 -3.04 -20.90
C LEU A 369 1.48 -1.60 -21.41
N ALA A 370 2.36 -1.34 -22.37
CA ALA A 370 2.47 -0.02 -22.99
C ALA A 370 1.74 -0.03 -24.34
N LEU A 371 0.82 0.90 -24.51
CA LEU A 371 0.16 1.21 -25.78
C LEU A 371 0.95 2.34 -26.45
N VAL A 372 1.54 2.04 -27.60
CA VAL A 372 2.37 2.98 -28.35
C VAL A 372 1.74 3.24 -29.72
N PRO A 373 1.36 4.48 -30.07
CA PRO A 373 0.79 4.84 -31.36
C PRO A 373 1.87 4.96 -32.44
N ALA A 374 2.59 3.86 -32.64
CA ALA A 374 3.64 3.70 -33.62
C ALA A 374 3.66 2.26 -34.13
N THR A 375 4.25 2.04 -35.30
CA THR A 375 4.41 0.70 -35.86
C THR A 375 5.38 -0.14 -35.03
N ALA A 376 5.21 -1.47 -35.04
CA ALA A 376 6.11 -2.37 -34.30
C ALA A 376 7.58 -2.20 -34.68
N THR A 377 7.86 -1.78 -35.92
CA THR A 377 9.21 -1.47 -36.40
C THR A 377 9.79 -0.20 -35.77
N GLN A 378 8.99 0.86 -35.65
CA GLN A 378 9.41 2.11 -35.00
C GLN A 378 9.67 1.88 -33.50
N VAL A 379 8.74 1.21 -32.83
CA VAL A 379 8.90 0.83 -31.41
C VAL A 379 10.12 -0.06 -31.23
N ALA A 380 10.34 -1.02 -32.13
CA ALA A 380 11.52 -1.86 -32.05
C ALA A 380 12.82 -1.04 -32.10
N LYS A 381 12.92 -0.05 -33.00
CA LYS A 381 14.11 0.81 -33.09
C LYS A 381 14.33 1.66 -31.84
N ALA A 382 13.27 2.29 -31.32
CA ALA A 382 13.37 3.15 -30.15
C ALA A 382 13.73 2.37 -28.88
N VAL A 383 13.11 1.21 -28.66
CA VAL A 383 13.36 0.40 -27.46
C VAL A 383 14.70 -0.34 -27.54
N LEU A 384 15.21 -0.68 -28.73
CA LEU A 384 16.55 -1.28 -28.88
C LEU A 384 17.67 -0.44 -28.23
N LEU A 385 17.51 0.87 -28.17
CA LEU A 385 18.47 1.79 -27.53
C LEU A 385 18.49 1.70 -26.00
N THR A 386 17.46 1.10 -25.39
CA THR A 386 17.33 0.97 -23.93
C THR A 386 18.10 -0.23 -23.36
N GLY A 387 18.47 -1.20 -24.20
CA GLY A 387 19.20 -2.40 -23.77
C GLY A 387 18.41 -3.36 -22.87
N VAL A 388 17.08 -3.24 -22.84
CA VAL A 388 16.16 -4.16 -22.14
C VAL A 388 15.58 -5.16 -23.14
N THR A 389 15.29 -6.39 -22.73
CA THR A 389 14.55 -7.37 -23.55
C THR A 389 13.05 -7.13 -23.36
N TYR A 390 12.31 -7.07 -24.47
CA TYR A 390 10.88 -6.76 -24.48
C TYR A 390 10.17 -7.57 -25.56
N ARG A 391 8.84 -7.65 -25.46
CA ARG A 391 7.97 -8.24 -26.47
C ARG A 391 7.05 -7.17 -27.03
N THR A 392 6.87 -7.16 -28.34
CA THR A 392 5.93 -6.27 -29.02
C THR A 392 4.88 -7.04 -29.78
N ALA A 393 3.64 -6.54 -29.81
CA ALA A 393 2.56 -7.11 -30.62
C ALA A 393 1.70 -5.98 -31.22
N PRO A 394 1.41 -6.00 -32.53
CA PRO A 394 0.50 -5.03 -33.14
C PRO A 394 -0.95 -5.32 -32.72
N LEU A 395 -1.67 -4.30 -32.25
CA LEU A 395 -3.07 -4.43 -31.78
C LEU A 395 -4.10 -3.91 -32.81
N GLY A 396 -3.70 -3.01 -33.71
CA GLY A 396 -4.57 -2.37 -34.71
C GLY A 396 -4.53 -0.83 -34.63
N ASN A 397 -5.07 -0.13 -35.62
CA ASN A 397 -5.09 1.35 -35.69
C ASN A 397 -3.73 2.04 -35.52
N GLY A 398 -2.64 1.37 -35.93
CA GLY A 398 -1.28 1.87 -35.75
C GLY A 398 -0.77 1.80 -34.30
N ILE A 399 -1.47 1.10 -33.40
CA ILE A 399 -1.03 0.85 -32.02
C ILE A 399 -0.22 -0.44 -31.94
N THR A 400 0.92 -0.36 -31.26
CA THR A 400 1.76 -1.48 -30.86
C THR A 400 1.73 -1.61 -29.33
N LEU A 401 1.48 -2.82 -28.85
CA LEU A 401 1.62 -3.19 -27.45
C LEU A 401 3.06 -3.57 -27.14
N VAL A 402 3.53 -3.19 -25.96
CA VAL A 402 4.87 -3.52 -25.46
C VAL A 402 4.76 -4.06 -24.04
N GLU A 403 5.42 -5.18 -23.76
CA GLU A 403 5.64 -5.70 -22.40
C GLU A 403 7.11 -6.05 -22.20
N THR A 404 7.57 -6.12 -20.94
CA THR A 404 8.93 -6.60 -20.65
C THR A 404 9.00 -8.12 -20.81
N ALA A 405 10.12 -8.65 -21.33
CA ALA A 405 10.28 -10.08 -21.58
C ALA A 405 11.58 -10.61 -20.95
N PRO A 406 11.61 -11.88 -20.47
CA PRO A 406 12.80 -12.47 -19.88
C PRO A 406 13.96 -12.53 -20.91
N SER A 407 15.18 -12.25 -20.44
CA SER A 407 16.39 -12.30 -21.25
C SER A 407 16.66 -13.73 -21.77
N GLN A 408 16.91 -13.88 -23.07
CA GLN A 408 17.12 -15.16 -23.77
C GLN A 408 18.60 -15.61 -23.83
N GLU A 409 19.54 -14.93 -23.14
CA GLU A 409 20.95 -15.35 -23.13
C GLU A 409 21.10 -16.70 -22.40
N PRO A 410 21.78 -17.71 -22.98
CA PRO A 410 22.13 -18.92 -22.25
C PRO A 410 23.07 -18.56 -21.10
N ASP A 411 22.72 -19.04 -19.90
CA ASP A 411 23.47 -18.81 -18.66
C ASP A 411 24.83 -19.51 -18.76
N THR A 412 25.87 -18.79 -19.20
CA THR A 412 27.23 -19.34 -19.42
C THR A 412 27.97 -19.66 -18.11
N ARG A 413 27.30 -19.55 -16.95
CA ARG A 413 27.79 -20.03 -15.67
C ARG A 413 26.72 -20.89 -15.02
N GLY A 414 26.85 -22.20 -15.19
CA GLY A 414 25.90 -23.20 -14.73
C GLY A 414 25.45 -22.99 -13.29
N ARG A 415 24.16 -22.69 -13.13
CA ARG A 415 23.25 -23.09 -12.04
C ARG A 415 21.85 -22.64 -12.46
N GLY A 416 21.06 -23.57 -13.00
CA GLY A 416 19.74 -23.37 -13.61
C GLY A 416 18.60 -22.84 -12.72
N ARG A 417 18.90 -22.09 -11.65
CA ARG A 417 17.93 -21.52 -10.71
C ARG A 417 17.78 -20.00 -10.79
N ARG A 418 18.46 -19.33 -11.74
CA ARG A 418 18.53 -17.86 -11.86
C ARG A 418 17.59 -17.22 -12.91
N ARG A 419 16.61 -17.96 -13.46
CA ARG A 419 15.62 -17.37 -14.39
C ARG A 419 14.79 -16.23 -13.78
N GLY A 420 14.57 -16.24 -12.45
CA GLY A 420 13.85 -15.17 -11.74
C GLY A 420 14.69 -13.96 -11.31
N LEU A 421 16.02 -14.08 -11.29
CA LEU A 421 16.90 -13.10 -10.61
C LEU A 421 17.05 -11.77 -11.38
N ARG A 422 16.91 -11.78 -12.72
CA ARG A 422 17.03 -10.55 -13.53
C ARG A 422 15.73 -9.74 -13.61
N ARG A 423 14.57 -10.33 -13.27
CA ARG A 423 13.30 -9.57 -13.15
C ARG A 423 13.38 -8.57 -11.98
N ALA A 424 14.22 -8.85 -10.98
CA ALA A 424 14.50 -7.98 -9.84
C ALA A 424 15.50 -6.83 -10.13
N LEU A 425 16.20 -6.83 -11.28
CA LEU A 425 17.12 -5.73 -11.64
C LEU A 425 16.38 -4.51 -12.20
N LEU A 426 15.17 -4.69 -12.69
CA LEU A 426 14.22 -3.62 -12.93
C LEU A 426 13.33 -3.58 -11.69
N GLY A 427 13.71 -2.81 -10.67
CA GLY A 427 12.77 -2.48 -9.58
C GLY A 427 11.49 -1.79 -10.10
N GLU A 428 10.71 -1.21 -9.19
CA GLU A 428 9.54 -0.33 -9.40
C GLU A 428 9.38 0.27 -10.84
N GLY A 429 8.19 0.14 -11.45
CA GLY A 429 7.83 0.81 -12.72
C GLY A 429 8.76 0.49 -13.90
N GLY A 430 9.06 -0.79 -14.13
CA GLY A 430 10.00 -1.23 -15.16
C GLY A 430 9.61 -0.74 -16.57
N LEU A 431 8.34 -0.85 -16.93
CA LEU A 431 7.85 -0.42 -18.24
C LEU A 431 7.65 1.10 -18.32
N GLU A 432 7.32 1.76 -17.21
CA GLU A 432 7.28 3.22 -17.13
C GLU A 432 8.66 3.85 -17.38
N ARG A 433 9.70 3.34 -16.71
CA ARG A 433 11.09 3.80 -16.93
C ARG A 433 11.58 3.47 -18.33
N LEU A 434 11.16 2.32 -18.86
CA LEU A 434 11.40 1.97 -20.26
C LEU A 434 10.76 3.02 -21.17
N ALA A 435 9.48 3.34 -20.97
CA ALA A 435 8.74 4.34 -21.73
C ALA A 435 9.39 5.73 -21.65
N GLN A 436 9.86 6.16 -20.48
CA GLN A 436 10.61 7.40 -20.35
C GLN A 436 11.87 7.38 -21.21
N SER A 437 12.52 6.23 -21.36
CA SER A 437 13.74 6.12 -22.16
C SER A 437 13.47 6.12 -23.67
N PHE A 438 12.53 5.30 -24.16
CA PHE A 438 12.27 5.16 -25.61
C PHE A 438 11.29 6.17 -26.21
N THR A 439 10.76 7.08 -25.41
CA THR A 439 10.02 8.26 -25.91
C THR A 439 10.94 9.43 -26.26
N THR A 440 12.25 9.33 -25.98
CA THR A 440 13.22 10.41 -26.25
C THR A 440 13.33 10.68 -27.73
N GLY A 441 13.01 11.91 -28.16
CA GLY A 441 13.11 12.33 -29.56
C GLY A 441 12.04 11.75 -30.48
N GLU A 442 11.06 11.04 -29.93
CA GLU A 442 9.96 10.45 -30.69
C GLU A 442 8.68 11.30 -30.55
N PRO A 443 7.89 11.46 -31.63
CA PRO A 443 6.72 12.34 -31.62
C PRO A 443 5.51 11.74 -30.88
N TRP A 444 5.52 10.43 -30.59
CA TRP A 444 4.39 9.71 -30.02
C TRP A 444 4.42 9.65 -28.48
N PRO A 445 3.25 9.78 -27.82
CA PRO A 445 3.11 9.47 -26.40
C PRO A 445 3.10 7.96 -26.17
N VAL A 446 3.35 7.52 -24.93
CA VAL A 446 3.21 6.13 -24.49
C VAL A 446 2.24 6.10 -23.32
N LEU A 447 1.18 5.30 -23.43
CA LEU A 447 0.26 5.04 -22.33
C LEU A 447 0.62 3.68 -21.72
N VAL A 448 1.15 3.68 -20.50
CA VAL A 448 1.40 2.45 -19.74
C VAL A 448 0.16 2.16 -18.91
N VAL A 449 -0.51 1.04 -19.19
CA VAL A 449 -1.55 0.51 -18.31
C VAL A 449 -0.91 -0.51 -17.38
N SER A 450 -1.38 -0.55 -16.13
CA SER A 450 -0.94 -1.52 -15.15
C SER A 450 -2.11 -2.16 -14.43
N ARG A 451 -1.96 -3.44 -14.05
CA ARG A 451 -2.74 -4.08 -12.99
C ARG A 451 -1.77 -4.41 -11.86
N CYS A 452 -2.01 -3.83 -10.69
CA CYS A 452 -1.26 -4.10 -9.47
C CYS A 452 -2.20 -4.76 -8.47
N VAL A 453 -1.98 -6.05 -8.18
CA VAL A 453 -2.89 -6.86 -7.36
C VAL A 453 -4.30 -6.85 -7.98
N ASP A 454 -5.22 -6.05 -7.45
CA ASP A 454 -6.62 -5.88 -7.89
C ASP A 454 -6.97 -4.42 -8.21
N ARG A 455 -5.96 -3.58 -8.50
CA ARG A 455 -6.17 -2.20 -8.94
C ARG A 455 -5.64 -2.01 -10.35
N TYR A 456 -6.34 -1.20 -11.12
CA TYR A 456 -5.91 -0.78 -12.44
C TYR A 456 -5.33 0.63 -12.36
N GLY A 457 -4.32 0.90 -13.17
CA GLY A 457 -3.72 2.22 -13.30
C GLY A 457 -3.30 2.51 -14.72
N LEU A 458 -3.11 3.79 -15.00
CA LEU A 458 -2.56 4.28 -16.26
C LEU A 458 -1.58 5.44 -16.01
N VAL A 459 -0.50 5.43 -16.77
CA VAL A 459 0.56 6.44 -16.73
C VAL A 459 0.83 6.90 -18.15
N LEU A 460 0.75 8.20 -18.38
CA LEU A 460 1.05 8.81 -19.67
C LEU A 460 2.48 9.35 -19.66
N VAL A 461 3.30 8.88 -20.60
CA VAL A 461 4.70 9.27 -20.74
C VAL A 461 4.94 9.89 -22.12
N ARG A 462 5.64 11.02 -22.16
CA ARG A 462 6.10 11.66 -23.40
C ARG A 462 7.40 12.39 -23.16
N ASP A 463 8.34 12.28 -24.09
CA ASP A 463 9.63 13.00 -24.05
C ASP A 463 10.34 12.89 -22.69
N ARG A 464 10.51 11.65 -22.21
CA ARG A 464 11.12 11.32 -20.90
C ARG A 464 10.36 11.79 -19.66
N LYS A 465 9.21 12.43 -19.80
CA LYS A 465 8.41 12.95 -18.68
C LYS A 465 7.14 12.15 -18.51
N VAL A 466 6.82 11.84 -17.25
CA VAL A 466 5.48 11.41 -16.86
C VAL A 466 4.60 12.65 -16.88
N LEU A 467 3.59 12.66 -17.75
CA LEU A 467 2.65 13.77 -17.88
C LEU A 467 1.49 13.64 -16.89
N MET A 468 1.05 12.41 -16.64
CA MET A 468 0.07 12.11 -15.59
C MET A 468 0.18 10.65 -15.15
N SER A 469 -0.34 10.37 -13.95
CA SER A 469 -0.56 9.02 -13.42
C SER A 469 -1.92 8.97 -12.74
N HIS A 470 -2.68 7.91 -12.95
CA HIS A 470 -3.98 7.72 -12.33
C HIS A 470 -4.16 6.25 -11.96
N PHE A 471 -4.72 6.01 -10.78
CA PHE A 471 -5.01 4.68 -10.27
C PHE A 471 -6.43 4.66 -9.74
N TRP A 472 -7.20 3.65 -10.13
CA TRP A 472 -8.49 3.40 -9.54
C TRP A 472 -8.29 2.68 -8.21
N GLN A 473 -8.43 3.43 -7.12
CA GLN A 473 -8.19 2.95 -5.76
C GLN A 473 -9.49 2.63 -5.01
N GLY A 474 -10.63 2.69 -5.68
CA GLY A 474 -11.94 2.68 -5.04
C GLY A 474 -12.39 4.11 -4.72
N PRO A 475 -13.42 4.27 -3.87
CA PRO A 475 -14.05 5.58 -3.60
C PRO A 475 -13.11 6.58 -2.93
N GLU A 476 -12.25 6.09 -2.04
CA GLU A 476 -11.29 6.93 -1.29
C GLU A 476 -10.25 7.59 -2.21
N GLY A 477 -10.08 7.05 -3.42
CA GLY A 477 -9.23 7.62 -4.46
C GLY A 477 -9.98 8.28 -5.60
N ILE A 478 -11.28 8.60 -5.46
CA ILE A 478 -11.98 9.36 -6.51
C ILE A 478 -11.36 10.76 -6.59
N PRO A 479 -10.72 11.12 -7.71
CA PRO A 479 -10.16 12.46 -7.85
C PRO A 479 -11.28 13.50 -7.80
N ILE A 480 -10.98 14.65 -7.21
CA ILE A 480 -11.91 15.78 -7.26
C ILE A 480 -12.12 16.20 -8.72
N GLN A 481 -13.22 16.92 -8.99
CA GLN A 481 -13.60 17.26 -10.36
C GLN A 481 -12.49 17.97 -11.14
N GLN A 482 -11.72 18.82 -10.46
CA GLN A 482 -10.61 19.53 -11.06
C GLN A 482 -9.45 18.59 -11.44
N GLU A 483 -8.99 17.74 -10.53
CA GLU A 483 -7.93 16.76 -10.78
C GLU A 483 -8.30 15.80 -11.91
N ALA A 484 -9.56 15.35 -11.93
CA ALA A 484 -10.08 14.51 -13.00
C ALA A 484 -10.05 15.22 -14.36
N ALA A 485 -10.42 16.51 -14.39
CA ALA A 485 -10.40 17.32 -15.60
C ALA A 485 -8.97 17.59 -16.09
N GLU A 486 -8.03 17.90 -15.18
CA GLU A 486 -6.61 18.08 -15.51
C GLU A 486 -6.00 16.80 -16.09
N THR A 487 -6.31 15.66 -15.46
CA THR A 487 -5.88 14.34 -15.93
C THR A 487 -6.50 14.00 -17.30
N ALA A 488 -7.78 14.28 -17.49
CA ALA A 488 -8.47 14.07 -18.76
C ALA A 488 -7.89 14.95 -19.86
N ALA A 489 -7.60 16.22 -19.59
CA ALA A 489 -6.99 17.16 -20.53
C ALA A 489 -5.58 16.72 -20.96
N ALA A 490 -4.78 16.20 -20.03
CA ALA A 490 -3.46 15.64 -20.35
C ALA A 490 -3.59 14.43 -21.31
N LEU A 491 -4.56 13.56 -21.07
CA LEU A 491 -4.83 12.41 -21.93
C LEU A 491 -5.39 12.82 -23.31
N THR A 492 -6.33 13.75 -23.39
CA THR A 492 -6.92 14.19 -24.66
C THR A 492 -5.94 15.02 -25.49
N SER A 493 -5.00 15.74 -24.87
CA SER A 493 -3.88 16.39 -25.54
C SER A 493 -2.96 15.37 -26.24
N ALA A 494 -2.71 14.22 -25.60
CA ALA A 494 -1.93 13.14 -26.17
C ALA A 494 -2.70 12.30 -27.21
N PHE A 495 -4.03 12.22 -27.09
CA PHE A 495 -4.91 11.47 -27.98
C PHE A 495 -6.03 12.39 -28.52
N PRO A 496 -5.79 13.18 -29.58
CA PRO A 496 -6.70 14.25 -30.03
C PRO A 496 -8.10 13.83 -30.49
N LYS A 497 -8.35 12.53 -30.67
CA LYS A 497 -9.67 11.98 -31.03
C LYS A 497 -10.49 11.57 -29.80
N ALA A 498 -9.95 11.77 -28.60
CA ALA A 498 -10.57 11.40 -27.35
C ALA A 498 -11.78 12.29 -27.02
N ASP A 499 -12.72 11.74 -26.26
CA ASP A 499 -13.82 12.49 -25.67
C ASP A 499 -13.49 12.82 -24.21
N GLU A 500 -13.11 14.07 -23.94
CA GLU A 500 -12.66 14.52 -22.62
C GLU A 500 -13.71 14.31 -21.53
N ARG A 501 -15.01 14.50 -21.85
CA ARG A 501 -16.08 14.31 -20.86
C ARG A 501 -16.21 12.86 -20.44
N LEU A 502 -16.10 11.93 -21.40
CA LEU A 502 -16.14 10.51 -21.11
C LEU A 502 -14.88 10.03 -20.38
N VAL A 503 -13.71 10.59 -20.70
CA VAL A 503 -12.47 10.31 -19.96
C VAL A 503 -12.61 10.76 -18.51
N ALA A 504 -13.03 12.01 -18.27
CA ALA A 504 -13.21 12.54 -16.92
C ALA A 504 -14.24 11.74 -16.10
N ALA A 505 -15.33 11.29 -16.73
CA ALA A 505 -16.32 10.43 -16.09
C ALA A 505 -15.73 9.06 -15.69
N ALA A 506 -14.98 8.42 -16.58
CA ALA A 506 -14.36 7.11 -16.30
C ALA A 506 -13.25 7.19 -15.24
N LEU A 507 -12.47 8.27 -15.20
CA LEU A 507 -11.46 8.53 -14.15
C LEU A 507 -12.09 8.71 -12.75
N ARG A 508 -13.38 9.05 -12.68
CA ARG A 508 -14.11 9.24 -11.42
C ARG A 508 -14.99 8.05 -11.05
N ASP A 509 -14.95 6.97 -11.82
CA ASP A 509 -15.67 5.74 -11.50
C ASP A 509 -15.03 5.08 -10.25
N PRO A 510 -15.80 4.75 -9.20
CA PRO A 510 -15.28 4.13 -7.98
C PRO A 510 -14.94 2.64 -8.15
N GLY A 511 -15.23 2.03 -9.31
CA GLY A 511 -14.95 0.63 -9.56
C GLY A 511 -13.48 0.28 -9.40
N THR A 512 -13.20 -0.82 -8.71
CA THR A 512 -11.84 -1.39 -8.61
C THR A 512 -11.59 -2.48 -9.65
N ASP A 513 -12.63 -2.87 -10.40
CA ASP A 513 -12.57 -3.85 -11.48
C ASP A 513 -11.97 -3.24 -12.77
N ARG A 514 -11.91 -4.02 -13.86
CA ARG A 514 -11.32 -3.60 -15.13
C ARG A 514 -12.18 -2.57 -15.88
N ALA A 515 -13.46 -2.42 -15.53
CA ALA A 515 -14.41 -1.67 -16.34
C ALA A 515 -14.06 -0.17 -16.48
N PRO A 516 -13.61 0.56 -15.43
CA PRO A 516 -13.18 1.94 -15.57
C PRO A 516 -12.02 2.13 -16.54
N LEU A 517 -11.03 1.22 -16.50
CA LEU A 517 -9.91 1.24 -17.44
C LEU A 517 -10.38 1.04 -18.88
N ASP A 518 -11.21 0.03 -19.13
CA ASP A 518 -11.74 -0.24 -20.48
C ASP A 518 -12.61 0.94 -20.98
N ALA A 519 -13.39 1.57 -20.09
CA ALA A 519 -14.16 2.77 -20.41
C ALA A 519 -13.25 3.96 -20.79
N THR A 520 -12.17 4.20 -20.04
CA THR A 520 -11.18 5.23 -20.38
C THR A 520 -10.52 4.96 -21.72
N LEU A 521 -10.05 3.73 -21.99
CA LEU A 521 -9.42 3.39 -23.27
C LEU A 521 -10.39 3.59 -24.45
N LYS A 522 -11.66 3.23 -24.27
CA LYS A 522 -12.72 3.48 -25.26
C LYS A 522 -12.94 4.97 -25.49
N ALA A 523 -12.96 5.78 -24.43
CA ALA A 523 -13.09 7.24 -24.51
C ALA A 523 -11.88 7.88 -25.23
N LEU A 524 -10.68 7.32 -25.08
CA LEU A 524 -9.47 7.71 -25.80
C LEU A 524 -9.42 7.22 -27.26
N ARG A 525 -10.44 6.48 -27.72
CA ARG A 525 -10.48 5.81 -29.04
C ARG A 525 -9.32 4.83 -29.27
N LEU A 526 -8.82 4.23 -28.19
CA LEU A 526 -7.80 3.18 -28.25
C LEU A 526 -8.46 1.80 -28.40
N PRO A 527 -7.79 0.83 -29.03
CA PRO A 527 -8.31 -0.54 -29.10
C PRO A 527 -8.42 -1.17 -27.71
N ALA A 528 -9.35 -2.11 -27.56
CA ALA A 528 -9.51 -2.87 -26.32
C ALA A 528 -8.26 -3.71 -26.02
N LEU A 529 -7.90 -3.83 -24.74
CA LEU A 529 -6.81 -4.69 -24.30
C LEU A 529 -7.18 -6.17 -24.48
N PRO A 530 -6.20 -7.07 -24.65
CA PRO A 530 -6.44 -8.51 -24.68
C PRO A 530 -7.33 -8.98 -23.52
N ALA A 531 -8.19 -9.97 -23.74
CA ALA A 531 -9.08 -10.50 -22.69
C ALA A 531 -8.29 -11.03 -21.49
N GLU A 532 -7.11 -11.59 -21.75
CA GLU A 532 -6.18 -12.13 -20.75
C GLU A 532 -5.40 -11.06 -19.98
N TYR A 533 -5.49 -9.78 -20.39
CA TYR A 533 -4.91 -8.67 -19.65
C TYR A 533 -5.55 -8.60 -18.27
N GLY A 534 -4.71 -8.80 -17.25
CA GLY A 534 -5.12 -8.93 -15.86
C GLY A 534 -4.83 -10.31 -15.30
N GLU A 535 -4.97 -11.39 -16.07
CA GLU A 535 -4.93 -12.77 -15.57
C GLU A 535 -3.60 -13.50 -15.90
N GLY A 536 -2.93 -13.16 -17.02
CA GLY A 536 -1.65 -13.74 -17.47
C GLY A 536 -0.38 -12.91 -17.22
N TYR A 537 0.79 -13.57 -17.11
CA TYR A 537 2.11 -12.92 -16.89
C TYR A 537 2.85 -12.53 -18.17
N GLU A 538 2.59 -13.24 -19.26
CA GLU A 538 3.10 -12.93 -20.59
C GLU A 538 1.91 -12.63 -21.50
N ILE A 539 1.36 -11.42 -21.34
CA ILE A 539 0.10 -10.99 -21.95
C ILE A 539 0.20 -11.04 -23.48
N LEU A 540 1.39 -10.81 -24.01
CA LEU A 540 1.64 -10.81 -25.45
C LEU A 540 2.22 -12.13 -25.98
N ALA A 541 2.46 -13.16 -25.15
CA ALA A 541 3.12 -14.38 -25.60
C ALA A 541 2.37 -15.08 -26.75
N ASP A 542 1.04 -15.17 -26.61
CA ASP A 542 0.18 -15.89 -27.54
C ASP A 542 -0.50 -14.98 -28.57
N MET A 543 -0.17 -13.68 -28.57
CA MET A 543 -0.74 -12.73 -29.52
C MET A 543 -0.22 -12.94 -30.96
N PRO A 544 -1.08 -12.83 -31.98
CA PRO A 544 -0.65 -12.89 -33.37
C PRO A 544 0.41 -11.83 -33.68
N LYS A 545 1.50 -12.25 -34.35
CA LYS A 545 2.65 -11.40 -34.73
C LYS A 545 3.43 -10.82 -33.54
N ALA A 546 3.28 -11.38 -32.34
CA ALA A 546 4.14 -11.04 -31.22
C ALA A 546 5.62 -11.36 -31.53
N ARG A 547 6.53 -10.46 -31.17
CA ARG A 547 7.97 -10.61 -31.40
C ARG A 547 8.74 -10.24 -30.15
N VAL A 548 9.61 -11.14 -29.70
CA VAL A 548 10.59 -10.84 -28.67
C VAL A 548 11.77 -10.12 -29.32
N VAL A 549 12.11 -8.95 -28.81
CA VAL A 549 13.30 -8.21 -29.21
C VAL A 549 14.33 -8.33 -28.09
N ALA A 550 15.38 -9.10 -28.38
CA ALA A 550 16.44 -9.38 -27.42
C ALA A 550 17.39 -8.19 -27.26
N LYS A 551 17.90 -7.99 -26.04
CA LYS A 551 18.98 -7.05 -25.72
C LYS A 551 20.13 -7.13 -26.73
N ARG A 552 20.45 -6.02 -27.41
CA ARG A 552 21.72 -5.87 -28.13
C ARG A 552 22.82 -5.54 -27.13
N SER A 553 23.93 -6.29 -27.13
CA SER A 553 25.11 -5.89 -26.37
C SER A 553 25.73 -4.64 -27.03
N LEU A 554 26.19 -3.69 -26.22
CA LEU A 554 26.82 -2.44 -26.71
C LEU A 554 27.96 -2.74 -27.70
N ARG A 555 28.68 -3.84 -27.48
CA ARG A 555 29.75 -4.35 -28.36
C ARG A 555 29.24 -4.84 -29.72
N ALA A 556 28.05 -5.44 -29.79
CA ALA A 556 27.45 -5.88 -31.05
C ALA A 556 26.96 -4.67 -31.88
N ALA A 557 26.35 -3.67 -31.22
CA ALA A 557 25.91 -2.45 -31.87
C ALA A 557 27.09 -1.64 -32.47
N LEU A 558 28.19 -1.49 -31.71
CA LEU A 558 29.42 -0.84 -32.19
C LEU A 558 30.11 -1.60 -33.34
N ARG A 559 30.05 -2.93 -33.35
CA ARG A 559 30.65 -3.73 -34.45
C ARG A 559 29.87 -3.64 -35.75
N GLU A 560 28.55 -3.46 -35.66
CA GLU A 560 27.66 -3.36 -36.82
C GLU A 560 27.68 -1.93 -37.40
N SER A 561 27.74 -0.90 -36.56
CA SER A 561 27.96 0.49 -37.02
C SER A 561 29.33 0.71 -37.67
N LEU A 562 30.30 -0.16 -37.39
CA LEU A 562 31.61 -0.19 -38.05
C LEU A 562 31.62 -1.05 -39.33
N ARG A 563 30.55 -1.82 -39.60
CA ARG A 563 30.38 -2.61 -40.83
C ARG A 563 29.56 -1.87 -41.89
N ASP A 564 28.68 -0.97 -41.48
CA ASP A 564 28.03 -0.02 -42.39
C ASP A 564 29.03 1.10 -42.73
N GLY A 565 29.73 0.95 -43.85
CA GLY A 565 30.69 1.93 -44.38
C GLY A 565 30.05 3.28 -44.77
N PRO A 566 30.88 4.29 -45.11
CA PRO A 566 30.51 5.69 -45.08
C PRO A 566 29.68 6.10 -46.30
N SER A 567 28.35 6.03 -46.19
CA SER A 567 27.47 6.72 -47.13
C SER A 567 26.15 7.16 -46.46
N ASP A 568 26.23 7.82 -45.32
CA ASP A 568 25.27 8.90 -44.97
C ASP A 568 25.79 9.72 -43.78
N ALA A 569 26.69 10.65 -44.08
CA ALA A 569 27.20 11.61 -43.10
C ALA A 569 26.13 12.70 -42.84
N SER A 570 25.05 12.37 -42.13
CA SER A 570 24.01 13.34 -41.70
C SER A 570 23.14 12.83 -40.53
N ARG A 571 23.72 12.13 -39.55
CA ARG A 571 23.06 11.91 -38.26
C ARG A 571 23.96 12.42 -37.15
N GLU A 572 23.65 13.62 -36.67
CA GLU A 572 24.15 14.14 -35.40
C GLU A 572 23.91 13.09 -34.32
N LEU A 573 25.01 12.65 -33.69
CA LEU A 573 24.95 11.88 -32.47
C LEU A 573 24.31 12.77 -31.40
N PRO A 574 23.27 12.31 -30.67
CA PRO A 574 22.74 13.08 -29.55
C PRO A 574 23.85 13.23 -28.48
N PRO A 575 23.93 14.40 -27.81
CA PRO A 575 24.97 14.66 -26.83
C PRO A 575 24.88 13.64 -25.69
N LEU A 576 25.99 12.94 -25.46
CA LEU A 576 26.20 12.11 -24.29
C LEU A 576 26.29 13.05 -23.07
N GLY A 577 25.17 13.22 -22.37
CA GLY A 577 25.12 13.93 -21.09
C GLY A 577 25.79 13.10 -20.00
N LEU A 578 26.82 13.69 -19.38
CA LEU A 578 27.38 13.32 -18.08
C LEU A 578 26.35 13.46 -16.95
#